data_AF-A0A8H4J8W7-F1
#
_entry.id   AF-A0A8H4J8W7-F1
#
_cell.length_a   1.000
_cell.length_b   1.000
_cell.length_c   1.000
_cell.angle_alpha   90.00
_cell.angle_beta   90.00
_cell.angle_gamma   90.00
#
_symmetry.space_group_name_H-M   'P 1'
#
loop_
_entity.id
_entity.type
_entity.pdbx_description
1 polymer ?
#
loop_
_entity_poly.entity_id
_entity_poly.type
_entity_poly.pdbx_seq_one_letter_code
_entity_poly.pdbx_strand_id
1 'polypeptide(L)'
;MSATIDIQALPIKLLTKILTYVRDDRGNGQESIKHSRLVSRHFNNAASPLLIPWISVCLTVESFARLENICSHPVFSRNLSHVTIILNFYEAELANNRPLFMKEARSRLLRHTETMERMTRYKSRFYWTRELHNWLSHMAWDHCTKLNQLIEEDDAETPPARIQKLFLKLYEIYKRRFEDQENLRRDNSHIDRLVAALSSLPGLSSLKFEDYNSNRAIVTSNTQRGSDKLFAADFEDSGYDEKVLRHFDRAVRPSPWCGCFETHQAASPPVEILGELCSQLGSNAIAMTIRSNNYLRSAP
;
A
#
# COMPACT_ATOMS: atom_id res chain seq x y z
N MET A 1 16.51 39.65 -37.51
CA MET A 1 15.94 38.29 -37.65
C MET A 1 15.97 37.64 -36.28
N SER A 2 14.82 37.47 -35.64
CA SER A 2 14.73 36.82 -34.33
C SER A 2 14.99 35.33 -34.53
N ALA A 3 16.09 34.82 -33.97
CA ALA A 3 16.32 33.38 -33.95
C ALA A 3 15.19 32.76 -33.12
N THR A 4 14.24 32.10 -33.78
CA THR A 4 13.23 31.28 -33.13
C THR A 4 13.96 30.18 -32.36
N ILE A 5 14.00 30.32 -31.04
CA ILE A 5 14.59 29.34 -30.13
C ILE A 5 13.71 28.09 -30.17
N ASP A 6 14.21 27.03 -30.80
CA ASP A 6 13.55 25.73 -30.82
C ASP A 6 13.95 24.92 -29.59
N ILE A 7 12.97 24.59 -28.75
CA ILE A 7 13.16 23.75 -27.57
C ILE A 7 13.65 22.33 -27.92
N GLN A 8 13.39 21.86 -29.15
CA GLN A 8 13.87 20.56 -29.65
C GLN A 8 15.38 20.57 -29.91
N ALA A 9 15.99 21.74 -30.10
CA ALA A 9 17.44 21.87 -30.28
C ALA A 9 18.22 21.81 -28.96
N LEU A 10 17.53 21.76 -27.80
CA LEU A 10 18.18 21.65 -26.51
C LEU A 10 18.92 20.31 -26.37
N PRO A 11 20.13 20.28 -25.80
CA PRO A 11 20.80 19.05 -25.39
C PRO A 11 19.90 18.19 -24.50
N ILE A 12 19.84 16.88 -24.78
CA ILE A 12 18.94 15.96 -24.08
C ILE A 12 19.12 15.97 -22.54
N LYS A 13 20.36 16.19 -22.07
CA LYS A 13 20.66 16.32 -20.64
C LYS A 13 19.98 17.55 -20.00
N LEU A 14 19.92 18.67 -20.70
CA LEU A 14 19.24 19.88 -20.23
C LEU A 14 17.73 19.70 -20.25
N LEU A 15 17.18 19.12 -21.33
CA LEU A 15 15.76 18.80 -21.41
C LEU A 15 15.33 17.84 -20.29
N THR A 16 16.13 16.81 -20.02
CA THR A 16 15.88 15.88 -18.90
C THR A 16 15.87 16.60 -17.57
N LYS A 17 16.81 17.53 -17.34
CA LYS A 17 16.87 18.32 -16.10
C LYS A 17 15.65 19.23 -15.95
N ILE A 18 15.19 19.89 -17.02
CA ILE A 18 13.95 20.65 -17.00
C ILE A 18 12.77 19.75 -16.64
N LEU A 19 12.66 18.59 -17.29
CA LEU A 19 11.59 17.64 -17.03
C LEU A 19 11.66 17.05 -15.61
N THR A 20 12.82 16.94 -14.97
CA THR A 20 12.87 16.54 -13.54
C THR A 20 12.16 17.54 -12.63
N TYR A 21 12.27 18.85 -12.90
CA TYR A 21 11.51 19.86 -12.14
C TYR A 21 10.00 19.77 -12.43
N VAL A 22 9.62 19.48 -13.68
CA VAL A 22 8.21 19.26 -14.05
C VAL A 22 7.66 18.03 -13.32
N ARG A 23 8.42 16.94 -13.26
CA ARG A 23 8.05 15.70 -12.56
C ARG A 23 7.81 15.94 -11.07
N ASP A 24 8.66 16.76 -10.44
CA ASP A 24 8.63 17.03 -9.00
C ASP A 24 7.54 18.04 -8.60
N ASP A 25 6.78 18.56 -9.56
CA ASP A 25 5.57 19.34 -9.29
C ASP A 25 4.52 18.52 -8.54
N ARG A 26 3.98 19.10 -7.45
CA ARG A 26 3.08 18.40 -6.51
C ARG A 26 1.68 18.19 -7.05
N GLY A 27 1.27 18.88 -8.12
CA GLY A 27 -0.06 18.79 -8.69
C GLY A 27 -0.14 17.69 -9.73
N ASN A 28 0.53 17.92 -10.86
CA ASN A 28 0.33 17.14 -12.08
C ASN A 28 1.63 16.60 -12.68
N GLY A 29 2.75 16.65 -11.96
CA GLY A 29 4.07 16.36 -12.51
C GLY A 29 4.17 15.05 -13.29
N GLN A 30 3.56 13.96 -12.78
CA GLN A 30 3.53 12.66 -13.46
C GLN A 30 2.73 12.66 -14.77
N GLU A 31 1.54 13.27 -14.77
CA GLU A 31 0.73 13.39 -15.98
C GLU A 31 1.40 14.30 -17.02
N SER A 32 2.04 15.38 -16.55
CA SER A 32 2.86 16.24 -17.40
C SER A 32 4.03 15.50 -18.04
N ILE A 33 4.70 14.58 -17.33
CA ILE A 33 5.73 13.71 -17.92
C ILE A 33 5.14 12.75 -18.96
N LYS A 34 3.98 12.14 -18.68
CA LYS A 34 3.29 11.27 -19.66
C LYS A 34 2.96 12.02 -20.95
N HIS A 35 2.38 13.21 -20.84
CA HIS A 35 2.06 14.04 -22.00
C HIS A 35 3.32 14.52 -22.73
N SER A 36 4.37 14.88 -21.99
CA SER A 36 5.64 15.33 -22.57
C SER A 36 6.21 14.28 -23.54
N ARG A 37 6.11 12.99 -23.22
CA ARG A 37 6.60 11.90 -24.09
C ARG A 37 5.94 11.86 -25.47
N LEU A 38 4.74 12.40 -25.60
CA LEU A 38 3.96 12.35 -26.84
C LEU A 38 4.27 13.52 -27.78
N VAL A 39 5.06 14.50 -27.34
CA VAL A 39 5.35 15.73 -28.11
C VAL A 39 6.29 15.44 -29.28
N SER A 40 7.39 14.72 -29.05
CA SER A 40 8.39 14.40 -30.08
C SER A 40 9.24 13.21 -29.65
N ARG A 41 10.05 12.64 -30.57
CA ARG A 41 11.04 11.61 -30.22
C ARG A 41 12.06 12.12 -29.19
N HIS A 42 12.46 13.38 -29.28
CA HIS A 42 13.43 13.98 -28.37
C HIS A 42 12.87 14.10 -26.94
N PHE A 43 11.62 14.56 -26.82
CA PHE A 43 10.92 14.58 -25.55
C PHE A 43 10.62 13.17 -25.04
N ASN A 44 10.27 12.22 -25.91
CA ASN A 44 10.06 10.83 -25.52
C ASN A 44 11.32 10.24 -24.87
N ASN A 45 12.49 10.47 -25.47
CA ASN A 45 13.76 10.00 -24.95
C ASN A 45 14.12 10.66 -23.60
N ALA A 46 13.81 11.95 -23.42
CA ALA A 46 14.09 12.67 -22.18
C ALA A 46 13.07 12.37 -21.05
N ALA A 47 11.79 12.17 -21.39
CA ALA A 47 10.70 12.02 -20.44
C ALA A 47 10.43 10.56 -20.04
N SER A 48 10.69 9.58 -20.92
CA SER A 48 10.46 8.15 -20.62
C SER A 48 11.19 7.67 -19.35
N PRO A 49 12.46 8.04 -19.10
CA PRO A 49 13.15 7.71 -17.85
C PRO A 49 12.45 8.20 -16.58
N LEU A 50 11.68 9.28 -16.68
CA LEU A 50 11.07 9.97 -15.54
C LEU A 50 9.71 9.41 -15.14
N LEU A 51 9.21 8.39 -15.87
CA LEU A 51 7.90 7.78 -15.61
C LEU A 51 7.89 6.84 -14.42
N ILE A 52 8.95 6.07 -14.21
CA ILE A 52 9.00 5.09 -13.11
C ILE A 52 10.38 5.16 -12.44
N PRO A 53 10.75 6.31 -11.84
CA PRO A 53 12.04 6.44 -11.15
C PRO A 53 12.05 5.72 -9.80
N TRP A 54 10.88 5.37 -9.29
CA TRP A 54 10.66 4.80 -7.97
C TRP A 54 9.59 3.70 -8.01
N ILE A 55 9.75 2.68 -7.17
CA ILE A 55 8.76 1.62 -6.99
C ILE A 55 8.60 1.30 -5.51
N SER A 56 7.39 0.94 -5.11
CA SER A 56 7.14 0.34 -3.80
C SER A 56 6.80 -1.13 -3.92
N VAL A 57 7.34 -1.93 -3.00
CA VAL A 57 7.16 -3.37 -2.93
C VAL A 57 6.59 -3.72 -1.56
N CYS A 58 5.38 -4.27 -1.51
CA CYS A 58 4.81 -4.83 -0.29
C CYS A 58 5.11 -6.33 -0.20
N LEU A 59 4.97 -6.91 0.98
CA LEU A 59 5.13 -8.35 1.22
C LEU A 59 3.93 -9.17 0.70
N THR A 60 3.63 -9.04 -0.59
CA THR A 60 2.54 -9.75 -1.29
C THR A 60 3.00 -10.28 -2.63
N VAL A 61 2.45 -11.42 -3.06
CA VAL A 61 2.80 -12.09 -4.33
C VAL A 61 2.64 -11.15 -5.52
N GLU A 62 1.52 -10.42 -5.58
CA GLU A 62 1.24 -9.45 -6.64
C GLU A 62 2.29 -8.33 -6.70
N SER A 63 2.70 -7.81 -5.55
CA SER A 63 3.67 -6.72 -5.50
C SER A 63 5.07 -7.17 -5.97
N PHE A 64 5.44 -8.41 -5.68
CA PHE A 64 6.70 -9.01 -6.13
C PHE A 64 6.68 -9.27 -7.64
N ALA A 65 5.61 -9.87 -8.17
CA ALA A 65 5.45 -10.09 -9.61
C ALA A 65 5.52 -8.76 -10.40
N ARG A 66 4.97 -7.68 -9.84
CA ARG A 66 5.08 -6.34 -10.43
C ARG A 66 6.51 -5.81 -10.44
N LEU A 67 7.26 -5.98 -9.35
CA LEU A 67 8.68 -5.62 -9.29
C LEU A 67 9.47 -6.37 -10.37
N GLU A 68 9.31 -7.69 -10.43
CA GLU A 68 10.01 -8.55 -11.39
C GLU A 68 9.71 -8.17 -12.84
N ASN A 69 8.43 -7.90 -13.16
CA ASN A 69 8.03 -7.43 -14.48
C ASN A 69 8.73 -6.10 -14.83
N ILE A 70 8.75 -5.13 -13.90
CA ILE A 70 9.41 -3.84 -14.11
C ILE A 70 10.94 -4.01 -14.26
N CYS A 71 11.56 -4.87 -13.45
CA CYS A 71 12.99 -5.17 -13.54
C CYS A 71 13.36 -5.87 -14.85
N SER A 72 12.46 -6.68 -15.41
CA SER A 72 12.67 -7.32 -16.71
C SER A 72 12.44 -6.38 -17.90
N HIS A 73 11.77 -5.24 -17.68
CA HIS A 73 11.40 -4.33 -18.76
C HIS A 73 12.60 -3.49 -19.25
N PRO A 74 12.99 -3.57 -20.54
CA PRO A 74 14.27 -3.02 -21.05
C PRO A 74 14.41 -1.50 -20.92
N VAL A 75 13.29 -0.79 -20.85
CA VAL A 75 13.25 0.67 -20.68
C VAL A 75 13.14 1.09 -19.22
N PHE A 76 12.43 0.33 -18.37
CA PHE A 76 12.12 0.79 -17.01
C PHE A 76 13.19 0.37 -16.01
N SER A 77 13.74 -0.83 -16.14
CA SER A 77 14.80 -1.33 -15.27
C SER A 77 16.04 -0.41 -15.22
N ARG A 78 16.40 0.18 -16.37
CA ARG A 78 17.54 1.11 -16.49
C ARG A 78 17.33 2.44 -15.76
N ASN A 79 16.08 2.85 -15.57
CA ASN A 79 15.72 4.17 -15.06
C ASN A 79 15.16 4.13 -13.64
N LEU A 80 14.95 2.93 -13.11
CA LEU A 80 14.51 2.73 -11.74
C LEU A 80 15.67 2.99 -10.79
N SER A 81 15.53 4.02 -9.97
CA SER A 81 16.60 4.51 -9.09
C SER A 81 16.27 4.39 -7.61
N HIS A 82 14.99 4.31 -7.27
CA HIS A 82 14.53 4.24 -5.88
C HIS A 82 13.61 3.03 -5.68
N VAL A 83 13.90 2.20 -4.70
CA VAL A 83 13.01 1.12 -4.29
C VAL A 83 12.62 1.33 -2.84
N THR A 84 11.33 1.28 -2.55
CA THR A 84 10.81 1.28 -1.17
C THR A 84 10.21 -0.08 -0.87
N ILE A 85 10.78 -0.79 0.09
CA ILE A 85 10.21 -2.02 0.63
C ILE A 85 9.30 -1.63 1.79
N ILE A 86 8.03 -2.00 1.67
CA ILE A 86 7.00 -1.77 2.68
C ILE A 86 6.86 -3.05 3.50
N LEU A 87 7.17 -2.95 4.78
CA LEU A 87 7.29 -4.07 5.71
C LEU A 87 6.05 -4.26 6.60
N ASN A 88 4.91 -3.66 6.20
CA ASN A 88 3.65 -3.99 6.84
C ASN A 88 3.33 -5.47 6.63
N PHE A 89 2.67 -6.08 7.61
CA PHE A 89 2.43 -7.51 7.62
C PHE A 89 1.05 -7.87 8.14
N TYR A 90 0.55 -9.01 7.72
CA TYR A 90 -0.63 -9.66 8.28
C TYR A 90 -0.20 -10.47 9.52
N GLU A 91 -0.91 -10.26 10.62
CA GLU A 91 -0.59 -10.80 11.93
C GLU A 91 -1.23 -12.19 12.10
N ALA A 92 -0.44 -13.14 12.59
CA ALA A 92 -0.90 -14.51 12.81
C ALA A 92 -1.99 -14.57 13.88
N GLU A 93 -1.91 -13.71 14.89
CA GLU A 93 -2.87 -13.57 15.98
C GLU A 93 -4.24 -13.19 15.43
N LEU A 94 -4.30 -12.19 14.53
CA LEU A 94 -5.55 -11.77 13.89
C LEU A 94 -6.05 -12.81 12.89
N ALA A 95 -5.17 -13.45 12.13
CA ALA A 95 -5.55 -14.44 11.14
C ALA A 95 -6.10 -15.74 11.78
N ASN A 96 -5.57 -16.15 12.92
CA ASN A 96 -5.94 -17.39 13.60
C ASN A 96 -7.01 -17.21 14.69
N ASN A 97 -7.26 -15.98 15.14
CA ASN A 97 -8.27 -15.68 16.17
C ASN A 97 -9.34 -14.74 15.61
N ARG A 98 -10.48 -15.31 15.21
CA ARG A 98 -11.62 -14.58 14.66
C ARG A 98 -12.12 -13.48 15.62
N PRO A 99 -12.44 -13.75 16.90
CA PRO A 99 -12.82 -12.71 17.85
C PRO A 99 -11.85 -11.53 17.92
N LEU A 100 -10.55 -11.82 17.97
CA LEU A 100 -9.52 -10.79 18.05
C LEU A 100 -9.51 -9.93 16.78
N PHE A 101 -9.66 -10.55 15.60
CA PHE A 101 -9.85 -9.82 14.36
C PHE A 101 -11.10 -8.93 14.39
N MET A 102 -12.23 -9.42 14.92
CA MET A 102 -13.46 -8.63 15.01
C MET A 102 -13.28 -7.40 15.92
N LYS A 103 -12.60 -7.57 17.06
CA LYS A 103 -12.25 -6.47 17.97
C LYS A 103 -11.38 -5.43 17.26
N GLU A 104 -10.31 -5.85 16.58
CA GLU A 104 -9.43 -4.92 15.85
C GLU A 104 -10.17 -4.24 14.69
N ALA A 105 -10.99 -4.97 13.93
CA ALA A 105 -11.79 -4.41 12.84
C ALA A 105 -12.75 -3.32 13.35
N ARG A 106 -13.39 -3.54 14.51
CA ARG A 106 -14.20 -2.54 15.21
C ARG A 106 -13.36 -1.34 15.63
N SER A 107 -12.20 -1.55 16.26
CA SER A 107 -11.26 -0.49 16.66
C SER A 107 -10.76 0.33 15.47
N ARG A 108 -10.57 -0.28 14.30
CA ARG A 108 -10.22 0.41 13.04
C ARG A 108 -11.39 1.23 12.49
N LEU A 109 -12.62 0.70 12.60
CA LEU A 109 -13.82 1.42 12.22
C LEU A 109 -14.05 2.65 13.12
N LEU A 110 -13.84 2.51 14.43
CA LEU A 110 -13.91 3.62 15.38
C LEU A 110 -12.91 4.73 15.05
N ARG A 111 -11.63 4.39 14.87
CA ARG A 111 -10.61 5.36 14.44
C ARG A 111 -10.97 6.00 13.10
N HIS A 112 -11.60 5.25 12.21
CA HIS A 112 -12.06 5.76 10.92
C HIS A 112 -13.17 6.80 11.09
N THR A 113 -14.20 6.52 11.88
CA THR A 113 -15.32 7.44 12.13
C THR A 113 -14.85 8.70 12.86
N GLU A 114 -14.06 8.57 13.91
CA GLU A 114 -13.46 9.72 14.62
C GLU A 114 -12.62 10.62 13.69
N THR A 115 -11.83 10.00 12.79
CA THR A 115 -11.03 10.77 11.82
C THR A 115 -11.93 11.54 10.85
N MET A 116 -13.06 10.96 10.44
CA MET A 116 -14.02 11.64 9.56
C MET A 116 -14.70 12.82 10.24
N GLU A 117 -14.97 12.72 11.55
CA GLU A 117 -15.51 13.83 12.35
C GLU A 117 -14.49 14.97 12.50
N ARG A 118 -13.22 14.65 12.76
CA ARG A 118 -12.17 15.65 13.01
C ARG A 118 -11.61 16.30 11.74
N MET A 119 -11.66 15.63 10.58
CA MET A 119 -10.95 16.07 9.37
C MET A 119 -11.84 16.14 8.12
N THR A 120 -12.28 17.34 7.75
CA THR A 120 -13.10 17.61 6.55
C THR A 120 -12.48 17.09 5.25
N ARG A 121 -11.15 17.27 5.07
CA ARG A 121 -10.44 16.77 3.87
C ARG A 121 -10.39 15.25 3.79
N TYR A 122 -10.38 14.57 4.93
CA TYR A 122 -10.44 13.12 4.96
C TYR A 122 -11.86 12.65 4.64
N LYS A 123 -12.86 13.31 5.24
CA LYS A 123 -14.28 13.08 5.01
C LYS A 123 -14.70 13.23 3.55
N SER A 124 -14.18 14.23 2.83
CA SER A 124 -14.53 14.47 1.41
C SER A 124 -14.11 13.36 0.45
N ARG A 125 -13.32 12.37 0.89
CA ARG A 125 -12.89 11.22 0.09
C ARG A 125 -13.90 10.08 0.09
N PHE A 126 -14.91 10.13 0.96
CA PHE A 126 -15.86 9.06 1.18
C PHE A 126 -17.28 9.56 0.94
N TYR A 127 -18.15 8.64 0.54
CA TYR A 127 -19.59 8.89 0.58
C TYR A 127 -19.99 9.05 2.05
N TRP A 128 -20.76 10.10 2.36
CA TRP A 128 -21.08 10.41 3.75
C TRP A 128 -22.45 11.05 3.88
N THR A 129 -23.35 10.36 4.57
CA THR A 129 -24.66 10.86 4.99
C THR A 129 -24.80 10.76 6.50
N ARG A 130 -25.80 11.42 7.08
CA ARG A 130 -26.07 11.34 8.52
C ARG A 130 -26.50 9.93 8.93
N GLU A 131 -27.30 9.29 8.08
CA GLU A 131 -27.79 7.92 8.28
C GLU A 131 -26.63 6.93 8.29
N LEU A 132 -25.72 7.04 7.30
CA LEU A 132 -24.53 6.21 7.22
C LEU A 132 -23.61 6.44 8.43
N HIS A 133 -23.42 7.70 8.83
CA HIS A 133 -22.64 8.03 10.01
C HIS A 133 -23.21 7.38 11.27
N ASN A 134 -24.50 7.54 11.54
CA ASN A 134 -25.16 6.95 12.70
C ASN A 134 -25.00 5.42 12.69
N TRP A 135 -25.16 4.79 11.53
CA TRP A 135 -24.98 3.35 11.38
C TRP A 135 -23.53 2.91 11.65
N LEU A 136 -22.54 3.59 11.06
CA LEU A 136 -21.11 3.30 11.29
C LEU A 136 -20.72 3.51 12.75
N SER A 137 -21.17 4.60 13.36
CA SER A 137 -20.95 4.91 14.78
C SER A 137 -21.57 3.87 15.69
N HIS A 138 -22.80 3.42 15.40
CA HIS A 138 -23.45 2.36 16.17
C HIS A 138 -22.64 1.05 16.18
N MET A 139 -21.97 0.71 15.07
CA MET A 139 -21.07 -0.45 15.02
C MET A 139 -19.73 -0.21 15.69
N ALA A 140 -19.17 0.99 15.54
CA ALA A 140 -17.88 1.37 16.09
C ALA A 140 -17.86 1.45 17.62
N TRP A 141 -18.94 1.97 18.22
CA TRP A 141 -19.06 2.27 19.66
C TRP A 141 -19.67 1.12 20.47
N ASP A 142 -19.50 -0.14 20.02
CA ASP A 142 -19.94 -1.33 20.78
C ASP A 142 -21.47 -1.47 20.96
N HIS A 143 -22.26 -0.72 20.19
CA HIS A 143 -23.73 -0.80 20.28
C HIS A 143 -24.32 -1.88 19.36
N CYS A 144 -23.53 -2.48 18.48
CA CYS A 144 -24.00 -3.50 17.54
C CYS A 144 -23.95 -4.91 18.16
N THR A 145 -25.08 -5.35 18.70
CA THR A 145 -25.25 -6.70 19.29
C THR A 145 -24.79 -7.83 18.36
N LYS A 146 -25.07 -7.74 17.06
CA LYS A 146 -24.69 -8.76 16.07
C LYS A 146 -23.17 -8.88 15.87
N LEU A 147 -22.44 -7.77 15.99
CA LEU A 147 -20.97 -7.78 15.94
C LEU A 147 -20.41 -8.30 17.26
N ASN A 148 -21.03 -7.95 18.39
CA ASN A 148 -20.62 -8.42 19.71
C ASN A 148 -20.75 -9.94 19.84
N GLN A 149 -21.81 -10.54 19.29
CA GLN A 149 -21.94 -11.99 19.18
C GLN A 149 -20.71 -12.63 18.50
N LEU A 150 -20.20 -12.04 17.41
CA LEU A 150 -19.00 -12.56 16.74
C LEU A 150 -17.72 -12.38 17.55
N ILE A 151 -17.67 -11.37 18.43
CA ILE A 151 -16.54 -11.08 19.32
C ILE A 151 -16.55 -11.98 20.55
N GLU A 152 -17.72 -12.33 21.06
CA GLU A 152 -17.90 -13.14 22.28
C GLU A 152 -17.84 -14.66 21.99
N GLU A 153 -17.63 -15.04 20.73
CA GLU A 153 -17.71 -16.43 20.24
C GLU A 153 -19.08 -17.08 20.38
N ASP A 154 -20.13 -16.27 20.57
CA ASP A 154 -21.49 -16.76 20.51
C ASP A 154 -21.81 -17.27 19.11
N ASP A 155 -22.70 -18.27 19.04
CA ASP A 155 -23.17 -18.81 17.78
C ASP A 155 -23.77 -17.67 16.93
N ALA A 156 -23.16 -17.47 15.76
CA ALA A 156 -23.72 -16.56 14.77
C ALA A 156 -25.16 -17.00 14.45
N GLU A 157 -26.03 -16.04 14.16
CA GLU A 157 -27.42 -16.37 13.84
C GLU A 157 -27.47 -17.30 12.62
N THR A 158 -28.45 -18.20 12.62
CA THR A 158 -28.69 -19.08 11.47
C THR A 158 -30.05 -18.71 10.85
N PRO A 159 -30.08 -18.02 9.69
CA PRO A 159 -28.95 -17.55 8.87
C PRO A 159 -28.29 -16.26 9.41
N PRO A 160 -27.01 -15.99 9.08
CA PRO A 160 -26.30 -14.82 9.61
C PRO A 160 -26.92 -13.51 9.14
N ALA A 161 -27.01 -12.53 10.04
CA ALA A 161 -27.43 -11.18 9.71
C ALA A 161 -26.46 -10.55 8.68
N ARG A 162 -26.94 -9.58 7.89
CA ARG A 162 -26.13 -8.89 6.86
C ARG A 162 -24.78 -8.38 7.39
N ILE A 163 -24.79 -7.87 8.62
CA ILE A 163 -23.58 -7.36 9.26
C ILE A 163 -22.60 -8.47 9.67
N GLN A 164 -23.13 -9.62 10.11
CA GLN A 164 -22.29 -10.78 10.43
C GLN A 164 -21.63 -11.30 9.16
N LYS A 165 -22.37 -11.39 8.05
CA LYS A 165 -21.81 -11.76 6.73
C LYS A 165 -20.68 -10.81 6.31
N LEU A 166 -20.88 -9.50 6.44
CA LEU A 166 -19.86 -8.49 6.15
C LEU A 166 -18.56 -8.77 6.93
N PHE A 167 -18.65 -8.90 8.25
CA PHE A 167 -17.48 -9.09 9.11
C PHE A 167 -16.80 -10.46 8.93
N LEU A 168 -17.58 -11.52 8.75
CA LEU A 168 -17.06 -12.85 8.42
C LEU A 168 -16.30 -12.82 7.08
N LYS A 169 -16.84 -12.14 6.07
CA LYS A 169 -16.17 -11.96 4.79
C LYS A 169 -14.88 -11.15 4.89
N LEU A 170 -14.86 -10.08 5.70
CA LEU A 170 -13.64 -9.33 5.99
C LEU A 170 -12.57 -10.21 6.63
N TYR A 171 -12.97 -11.09 7.55
CA TYR A 171 -12.06 -12.03 8.19
C TYR A 171 -11.51 -13.07 7.20
N GLU A 172 -12.35 -13.64 6.33
CA GLU A 172 -11.90 -14.54 5.26
C GLU A 172 -10.86 -13.89 4.34
N ILE A 173 -11.10 -12.63 3.95
CA ILE A 173 -10.16 -11.88 3.12
C ILE A 173 -8.84 -11.66 3.86
N TYR A 174 -8.90 -11.25 5.13
CA TYR A 174 -7.69 -11.06 5.94
C TYR A 174 -6.89 -12.36 6.06
N LYS A 175 -7.57 -13.47 6.38
CA LYS A 175 -6.94 -14.79 6.51
C LYS A 175 -6.30 -15.25 5.20
N ARG A 176 -6.97 -15.10 4.06
CA ARG A 176 -6.39 -15.42 2.75
C ARG A 176 -5.11 -14.61 2.49
N ARG A 177 -5.12 -13.31 2.79
CA ARG A 177 -3.94 -12.45 2.59
C ARG A 177 -2.79 -12.80 3.54
N PHE A 178 -3.11 -13.22 4.76
CA PHE A 178 -2.12 -13.79 5.68
C PHE A 178 -1.51 -15.07 5.11
N GLU A 179 -2.32 -16.01 4.63
CA GLU A 179 -1.84 -17.25 4.01
C GLU A 179 -0.97 -16.96 2.77
N ASP A 180 -1.36 -16.00 1.93
CA ASP A 180 -0.56 -15.56 0.78
C ASP A 180 0.80 -14.98 1.21
N GLN A 181 0.83 -14.19 2.29
CA GLN A 181 2.07 -13.65 2.85
C GLN A 181 2.97 -14.78 3.39
N GLU A 182 2.42 -15.71 4.15
CA GLU A 182 3.20 -16.82 4.72
C GLU A 182 3.70 -17.79 3.64
N ASN A 183 2.92 -18.02 2.59
CA ASN A 183 3.36 -18.76 1.42
C ASN A 183 4.51 -18.05 0.69
N LEU A 184 4.47 -16.72 0.57
CA LEU A 184 5.57 -15.93 0.01
C LEU A 184 6.82 -15.99 0.89
N ARG A 185 6.65 -15.98 2.22
CA ARG A 185 7.74 -16.04 3.18
C ARG A 185 8.36 -17.43 3.30
N ARG A 186 7.64 -18.47 2.91
CA ARG A 186 8.11 -19.85 2.96
C ARG A 186 9.47 -19.98 2.26
N ASP A 187 10.38 -20.65 2.96
CA ASP A 187 11.75 -20.95 2.53
C ASP A 187 12.63 -19.71 2.26
N ASN A 188 12.23 -18.52 2.75
CA ASN A 188 12.92 -17.25 2.50
C ASN A 188 13.12 -16.88 1.02
N SER A 189 12.43 -17.56 0.10
CA SER A 189 12.54 -17.35 -1.35
C SER A 189 12.22 -15.92 -1.79
N HIS A 190 11.36 -15.22 -1.06
CA HIS A 190 11.09 -13.80 -1.26
C HIS A 190 12.34 -12.93 -1.12
N ILE A 191 13.27 -13.25 -0.23
CA ILE A 191 14.51 -12.49 -0.07
C ILE A 191 15.38 -12.66 -1.32
N ASP A 192 15.57 -13.89 -1.79
CA ASP A 192 16.32 -14.17 -3.02
C ASP A 192 15.72 -13.45 -4.23
N ARG A 193 14.38 -13.46 -4.34
CA ARG A 193 13.66 -12.73 -5.39
C ARG A 193 13.90 -11.22 -5.32
N LEU A 194 13.88 -10.63 -4.13
CA LEU A 194 14.21 -9.21 -3.94
C LEU A 194 15.66 -8.94 -4.32
N VAL A 195 16.60 -9.76 -3.87
CA VAL A 195 18.03 -9.59 -4.17
C VAL A 195 18.27 -9.69 -5.67
N ALA A 196 17.73 -10.73 -6.34
CA ALA A 196 17.86 -10.89 -7.78
C ALA A 196 17.27 -9.69 -8.54
N ALA A 197 16.07 -9.24 -8.15
CA ALA A 197 15.42 -8.09 -8.76
C ALA A 197 16.22 -6.80 -8.55
N LEU A 198 16.70 -6.54 -7.33
CA LEU A 198 17.46 -5.33 -6.98
C LEU A 198 18.84 -5.31 -7.65
N SER A 199 19.54 -6.44 -7.66
CA SER A 199 20.85 -6.58 -8.32
C SER A 199 20.76 -6.42 -9.84
N SER A 200 19.59 -6.66 -10.44
CA SER A 200 19.38 -6.45 -11.88
C SER A 200 19.19 -4.98 -12.28
N LEU A 201 19.09 -4.05 -11.31
CA LEU A 201 18.79 -2.65 -11.56
C LEU A 201 20.08 -1.81 -11.63
N PRO A 202 20.57 -1.46 -12.84
CA PRO A 202 21.83 -0.72 -12.98
C PRO A 202 21.73 0.74 -12.49
N GLY A 203 20.51 1.28 -12.37
CA GLY A 203 20.27 2.66 -11.94
C GLY A 203 19.93 2.82 -10.47
N LEU A 204 19.89 1.73 -9.69
CA LEU A 204 19.48 1.75 -8.29
C LEU A 204 20.46 2.57 -7.45
N SER A 205 19.96 3.63 -6.83
CA SER A 205 20.75 4.54 -5.98
C SER A 205 20.18 4.71 -4.58
N SER A 206 18.93 4.29 -4.35
CA SER A 206 18.27 4.40 -3.06
C SER A 206 17.38 3.20 -2.79
N LEU A 207 17.58 2.57 -1.63
CA LEU A 207 16.71 1.55 -1.07
C LEU A 207 16.16 2.06 0.26
N LYS A 208 14.84 2.08 0.40
CA LYS A 208 14.15 2.55 1.62
C LYS A 208 13.31 1.43 2.20
N PHE A 209 13.26 1.38 3.53
CA PHE A 209 12.31 0.55 4.26
C PHE A 209 11.25 1.45 4.89
N GLU A 210 9.98 1.10 4.72
CA GLU A 210 8.86 1.80 5.34
C GLU A 210 7.94 0.82 6.06
N ASP A 211 7.48 1.22 7.23
CA ASP A 211 6.51 0.48 8.02
C ASP A 211 5.09 0.60 7.42
N TYR A 212 4.77 1.76 6.87
CA TYR A 212 3.47 2.01 6.24
C TYR A 212 3.67 2.67 4.89
N ASN A 213 2.77 2.40 3.94
CA ASN A 213 2.76 3.08 2.66
C ASN A 213 2.46 4.57 2.85
N SER A 214 3.51 5.37 3.03
CA SER A 214 3.42 6.79 3.36
C SER A 214 3.27 7.65 2.09
N ASN A 215 2.49 7.18 1.11
CA ASN A 215 1.87 8.03 0.09
C ASN A 215 2.85 8.89 -0.76
N ARG A 216 4.13 8.51 -0.85
CA ARG A 216 5.19 9.14 -1.65
C ARG A 216 5.90 8.11 -2.52
N ALA A 217 5.19 7.22 -3.18
CA ALA A 217 5.72 6.50 -4.33
C ALA A 217 4.62 6.55 -5.38
N ILE A 218 4.95 6.48 -6.68
CA ILE A 218 3.99 6.66 -7.78
C ILE A 218 2.75 5.81 -7.51
N VAL A 219 1.71 6.49 -7.04
CA VAL A 219 0.35 6.10 -7.24
C VAL A 219 0.05 6.74 -8.58
N THR A 220 0.41 6.05 -9.66
CA THR A 220 -0.34 6.28 -10.90
C THR A 220 -1.79 6.11 -10.49
N SER A 221 -2.54 7.20 -10.65
CA SER A 221 -3.99 7.23 -10.57
C SER A 221 -4.57 5.86 -10.95
N ASN A 222 -5.27 5.25 -9.98
CA ASN A 222 -6.00 3.98 -10.02
C ASN A 222 -5.26 2.67 -9.72
N THR A 223 -3.93 2.58 -9.75
CA THR A 223 -3.23 1.29 -9.50
C THR A 223 -2.51 1.27 -8.15
N GLN A 224 -3.22 0.68 -7.17
CA GLN A 224 -2.67 -0.15 -6.09
C GLN A 224 -1.84 0.54 -4.99
N ARG A 225 -2.55 1.10 -4.00
CA ARG A 225 -2.37 0.59 -2.63
C ARG A 225 -2.60 -0.92 -2.74
N GLY A 226 -1.56 -1.74 -2.55
CA GLY A 226 -1.64 -3.18 -2.79
C GLY A 226 -2.94 -3.75 -2.25
N SER A 227 -3.74 -4.37 -3.12
CA SER A 227 -4.96 -5.18 -2.87
C SER A 227 -5.94 -4.80 -1.75
N ASP A 228 -5.83 -3.66 -1.06
CA ASP A 228 -6.58 -3.38 0.19
C ASP A 228 -8.04 -3.01 -0.05
N LYS A 229 -8.41 -2.76 -1.32
CA LYS A 229 -9.78 -2.44 -1.69
C LYS A 229 -10.65 -3.68 -1.60
N LEU A 230 -11.81 -3.51 -0.99
CA LEU A 230 -12.89 -4.49 -1.04
C LEU A 230 -13.63 -4.35 -2.37
N PHE A 231 -13.85 -5.46 -3.07
CA PHE A 231 -14.63 -5.46 -4.30
C PHE A 231 -16.08 -5.83 -3.98
N ALA A 232 -17.05 -5.06 -4.49
CA ALA A 232 -18.47 -5.31 -4.21
C ALA A 232 -18.93 -6.73 -4.59
N ALA A 233 -18.32 -7.33 -5.62
CA ALA A 233 -18.57 -8.71 -6.03
C ALA A 233 -18.28 -9.75 -4.93
N ASP A 234 -17.32 -9.48 -4.04
CA ASP A 234 -17.00 -10.37 -2.91
C ASP A 234 -18.06 -10.31 -1.79
N PHE A 235 -18.99 -9.36 -1.85
CA PHE A 235 -19.95 -9.02 -0.80
C PHE A 235 -21.41 -8.99 -1.28
N GLU A 236 -21.72 -9.61 -2.43
CA GLU A 236 -23.08 -9.62 -3.01
C GLU A 236 -24.15 -10.15 -2.02
N ASP A 237 -23.77 -11.11 -1.19
CA ASP A 237 -24.62 -11.76 -0.18
C ASP A 237 -24.91 -10.89 1.06
N SER A 238 -24.12 -9.83 1.26
CA SER A 238 -24.29 -8.84 2.33
C SER A 238 -25.24 -7.69 1.92
N GLY A 239 -25.34 -7.41 0.62
CA GLY A 239 -26.16 -6.33 0.06
C GLY A 239 -25.58 -4.92 0.26
N TYR A 240 -24.30 -4.79 0.59
CA TYR A 240 -23.61 -3.49 0.69
C TYR A 240 -22.93 -3.12 -0.64
N ASP A 241 -23.08 -1.85 -1.04
CA ASP A 241 -22.44 -1.31 -2.25
C ASP A 241 -20.98 -0.90 -2.00
N GLU A 242 -20.25 -0.58 -3.08
CA GLU A 242 -18.85 -0.15 -3.02
C GLU A 242 -18.67 1.10 -2.14
N LYS A 243 -19.66 2.01 -2.09
CA LYS A 243 -19.56 3.26 -1.31
C LYS A 243 -19.52 2.95 0.18
N VAL A 244 -20.35 2.01 0.64
CA VAL A 244 -20.36 1.55 2.03
C VAL A 244 -19.10 0.72 2.33
N LEU A 245 -18.74 -0.22 1.45
CA LEU A 245 -17.59 -1.12 1.67
C LEU A 245 -16.26 -0.37 1.81
N ARG A 246 -16.09 0.78 1.13
CA ARG A 246 -14.89 1.63 1.29
C ARG A 246 -14.61 2.09 2.73
N HIS A 247 -15.61 2.12 3.61
CA HIS A 247 -15.41 2.41 5.03
C HIS A 247 -14.73 1.25 5.78
N PHE A 248 -14.83 0.04 5.24
CA PHE A 248 -14.28 -1.19 5.81
C PHE A 248 -12.94 -1.62 5.17
N ASP A 249 -12.45 -0.93 4.12
CA ASP A 249 -11.12 -1.15 3.54
C ASP A 249 -10.01 -1.23 4.61
N ARG A 250 -10.17 -0.49 5.72
CA ARG A 250 -9.21 -0.47 6.83
C ARG A 250 -9.20 -1.77 7.62
N ALA A 251 -10.32 -2.48 7.73
CA ALA A 251 -10.43 -3.71 8.52
C ALA A 251 -9.47 -4.78 8.00
N VAL A 252 -9.30 -4.88 6.67
CA VAL A 252 -8.45 -5.89 6.02
C VAL A 252 -7.00 -5.43 5.76
N ARG A 253 -6.59 -4.29 6.29
CA ARG A 253 -5.21 -3.80 6.07
C ARG A 253 -4.18 -4.62 6.84
N PRO A 254 -2.96 -4.77 6.30
CA PRO A 254 -1.85 -5.24 7.10
C PRO A 254 -1.54 -4.24 8.22
N SER A 255 -0.97 -4.74 9.29
CA SER A 255 -0.58 -3.97 10.47
C SER A 255 0.82 -3.38 10.30
N PRO A 256 1.11 -2.27 11.01
CA PRO A 256 2.47 -1.78 11.10
C PRO A 256 3.34 -2.76 11.90
N TRP A 257 4.63 -2.51 11.91
CA TRP A 257 5.69 -3.28 12.53
C TRP A 257 5.43 -3.53 14.01
N CYS A 258 4.91 -2.53 14.72
CA CYS A 258 4.56 -2.64 16.13
C CYS A 258 3.26 -3.44 16.38
N GLY A 259 2.69 -4.08 15.36
CA GLY A 259 1.39 -4.75 15.42
C GLY A 259 0.22 -3.77 15.49
N CYS A 260 -0.99 -4.32 15.60
CA CYS A 260 -2.17 -3.53 15.88
C CYS A 260 -2.32 -3.24 17.38
N PHE A 261 -3.32 -2.44 17.75
CA PHE A 261 -3.50 -2.05 19.15
C PHE A 261 -3.75 -3.29 20.04
N GLU A 262 -4.51 -4.26 19.55
CA GLU A 262 -4.85 -5.48 20.27
C GLU A 262 -3.69 -6.48 20.38
N THR A 263 -2.66 -6.37 19.52
CA THR A 263 -1.61 -7.39 19.36
C THR A 263 -0.20 -6.87 19.60
N HIS A 264 -0.02 -5.59 19.91
CA HIS A 264 1.30 -4.93 20.00
C HIS A 264 2.34 -5.60 20.91
N GLN A 265 1.92 -6.45 21.86
CA GLN A 265 2.81 -7.21 22.76
C GLN A 265 3.17 -8.60 22.25
N ALA A 266 2.37 -9.16 21.34
CA ALA A 266 2.51 -10.51 20.81
C ALA A 266 2.95 -10.54 19.34
N ALA A 267 2.72 -9.44 18.61
CA ALA A 267 2.98 -9.33 17.18
C ALA A 267 4.44 -9.68 16.85
N SER A 268 4.60 -10.60 15.88
CA SER A 268 5.91 -11.03 15.39
C SER A 268 6.15 -10.50 13.97
N PRO A 269 6.68 -9.29 13.83
CA PRO A 269 6.95 -8.68 12.54
C PRO A 269 8.10 -9.39 11.80
N PRO A 270 8.16 -9.30 10.46
CA PRO A 270 9.17 -9.96 9.63
C PRO A 270 10.54 -9.25 9.69
N VAL A 271 11.16 -9.20 10.87
CA VAL A 271 12.44 -8.52 11.12
C VAL A 271 13.61 -9.19 10.41
N GLU A 272 13.51 -10.48 10.15
CA GLU A 272 14.51 -11.28 9.44
C GLU A 272 14.80 -10.72 8.05
N ILE A 273 13.80 -10.10 7.40
CA ILE A 273 13.95 -9.48 6.08
C ILE A 273 15.01 -8.38 6.12
N LEU A 274 15.10 -7.57 7.18
CA LEU A 274 16.11 -6.51 7.22
C LEU A 274 17.52 -7.07 7.30
N GLY A 275 17.75 -8.02 8.20
CA GLY A 275 19.08 -8.58 8.43
C GLY A 275 19.58 -9.32 7.20
N GLU A 276 18.78 -10.25 6.71
CA GLU A 276 19.16 -11.14 5.61
C GLU A 276 19.25 -10.39 4.28
N LEU A 277 18.27 -9.55 3.95
CA LEU A 277 18.32 -8.75 2.72
C LEU A 277 19.52 -7.80 2.72
N CYS A 278 19.79 -7.09 3.82
CA CYS A 278 20.93 -6.16 3.86
C CYS A 278 22.26 -6.91 3.74
N SER A 279 22.38 -8.09 4.36
CA SER A 279 23.56 -8.95 4.26
C SER A 279 23.81 -9.41 2.81
N GLN A 280 22.79 -9.91 2.13
CA GLN A 280 22.90 -10.39 0.75
C GLN A 280 23.14 -9.24 -0.25
N LEU A 281 22.50 -8.08 -0.06
CA LEU A 281 22.74 -6.90 -0.92
C LEU A 281 24.14 -6.32 -0.72
N GLY A 282 24.67 -6.35 0.50
CA GLY A 282 26.05 -5.96 0.80
C GLY A 282 27.07 -6.82 0.04
N SER A 283 26.81 -8.12 -0.06
CA SER A 283 27.64 -9.06 -0.84
C SER A 283 27.61 -8.77 -2.34
N ASN A 284 26.53 -8.15 -2.84
CA ASN A 284 26.36 -7.73 -4.24
C ASN A 284 26.82 -6.29 -4.54
N ALA A 285 27.52 -5.64 -3.60
CA ALA A 285 28.07 -4.29 -3.73
C ALA A 285 27.04 -3.18 -4.06
N ILE A 286 25.78 -3.36 -3.65
CA ILE A 286 24.74 -2.34 -3.86
C ILE A 286 24.85 -1.28 -2.76
N ALA A 287 25.10 -0.03 -3.16
CA ALA A 287 25.19 1.09 -2.24
C ALA A 287 23.81 1.41 -1.63
N MET A 288 23.61 1.07 -0.36
CA MET A 288 22.35 1.31 0.35
C MET A 288 22.38 2.65 1.10
N THR A 289 21.35 3.47 0.90
CA THR A 289 21.07 4.63 1.75
C THR A 289 19.84 4.34 2.61
N ILE A 290 20.04 3.81 3.82
CA ILE A 290 18.95 3.53 4.77
C ILE A 290 18.45 4.85 5.36
N ARG A 291 17.19 5.19 5.13
CA ARG A 291 16.51 6.31 5.80
C ARG A 291 15.35 5.80 6.65
N SER A 292 15.56 5.75 7.96
CA SER A 292 14.45 5.57 8.91
C SER A 292 13.64 6.85 9.00
N ASN A 293 12.36 6.80 8.65
CA ASN A 293 11.40 7.82 9.05
C ASN A 293 10.87 7.42 10.43
N ASN A 294 11.53 7.89 11.48
CA ASN A 294 11.01 7.81 12.85
C ASN A 294 9.74 8.68 12.93
N TYR A 295 8.58 8.11 12.63
CA TYR A 295 7.32 8.51 13.25
C TYR A 295 7.11 7.65 14.50
N LEU A 296 8.11 7.66 15.40
CA LEU A 296 7.87 7.35 16.80
C LEU A 296 6.99 8.48 17.33
N ARG A 297 5.67 8.30 17.24
CA ARG A 297 4.75 9.03 18.10
C ARG A 297 5.10 8.58 19.51
N SER A 298 5.82 9.42 20.23
CA SER A 298 5.76 9.43 21.69
C SER A 298 4.29 9.53 22.07
N ALA A 299 3.72 8.43 22.54
CA ALA A 299 2.54 8.51 23.38
C ALA A 299 2.98 9.10 24.74
N PRO A 300 2.17 9.98 25.35
CA PRO A 300 2.41 10.45 26.72
C PRO A 300 2.34 9.31 27.73
#